data_AF-A0A497NWA6-F1
#
_entry.id   AF-A0A497NWA6-F1
#
_cell.length_a   1.000
_cell.length_b   1.000
_cell.length_c   1.000
_cell.angle_alpha   90.00
_cell.angle_beta   90.00
_cell.angle_gamma   90.00
#
_symmetry.space_group_name_H-M   'P 1'
#
loop_
_entity.id
_entity.type
_entity.pdbx_description
1 polymer ?
#
loop_
_entity_poly.entity_id
_entity_poly.type
_entity_poly.pdbx_seq_one_letter_code
_entity_poly.pdbx_strand_id
1 'polypeptide(L)'
;MTPLEMEMNKTIALSQHSLNFYKYWRENYRWPIDNTRKKSEERIIGLLKETTVALRDLSSLGKTLLQKIHHWKTQNRGKTTDKYIQVLDKDMQIIPNLQKISFPVSRPISLQFVKELIDVLRVKYANLPVCTAQVSFLCNRTVPILDRFVAQFFSRTVSPEILRFTRFDMREVLRDITPISFVIEDDGTHKCRPRLAVYQQQNYDHNRDLFVFKLLPELNSIAEALSNQQVTYQDIYGEPKEFTSVDVEMAVFAFGTQNRRYFQCWYERQPTHLDL
;
A
#
# COMPACT_ATOMS: atom_id res chain seq x y z
N MET A 1 10.72 -17.78 -24.33
CA MET A 1 10.84 -16.42 -23.79
C MET A 1 10.25 -15.45 -24.80
N THR A 2 9.21 -14.72 -24.41
CA THR A 2 8.55 -13.72 -25.26
C THR A 2 9.23 -12.35 -25.11
N PRO A 3 9.10 -11.45 -26.09
CA PRO A 3 9.62 -10.08 -25.97
C PRO A 3 9.09 -9.31 -24.75
N LEU A 4 7.88 -9.64 -24.28
CA LEU A 4 7.27 -9.10 -23.04
C LEU A 4 8.01 -9.54 -21.76
N GLU A 5 8.57 -10.75 -21.73
CA GLU A 5 9.37 -11.24 -20.60
C GLU A 5 10.76 -10.59 -20.57
N MET A 6 11.25 -10.07 -21.71
CA MET A 6 12.54 -9.36 -21.79
C MET A 6 12.42 -7.88 -21.37
N GLU A 7 11.28 -7.23 -21.58
CA GLU A 7 11.05 -5.85 -21.11
C GLU A 7 10.85 -5.74 -19.59
N MET A 8 10.40 -6.81 -18.94
CA MET A 8 10.20 -6.85 -17.49
C MET A 8 11.48 -7.06 -16.67
N ASN A 9 12.61 -7.38 -17.32
CA ASN A 9 13.89 -7.71 -16.67
C ASN A 9 14.96 -6.62 -16.83
N LYS A 10 14.57 -5.34 -16.93
CA LYS A 10 15.50 -4.27 -16.55
C LYS A 10 15.52 -4.20 -15.02
N THR A 11 16.36 -5.00 -14.40
CA THR A 11 16.80 -4.76 -13.02
C THR A 11 17.63 -3.48 -13.05
N ILE A 12 16.96 -2.32 -12.99
CA ILE A 12 17.64 -1.04 -12.87
C ILE A 12 18.30 -1.07 -11.49
N ALA A 13 19.64 -1.01 -11.47
CA ALA A 13 20.35 -0.83 -10.21
C ALA A 13 19.87 0.49 -9.60
N LEU A 14 19.35 0.42 -8.37
CA LEU A 14 18.92 1.60 -7.64
C LEU A 14 20.14 2.42 -7.25
N SER A 15 20.01 3.75 -7.30
CA SER A 15 21.05 4.65 -6.82
C SER A 15 21.27 4.49 -5.32
N GLN A 16 22.45 4.86 -4.84
CA GLN A 16 22.76 4.80 -3.41
C GLN A 16 21.78 5.65 -2.57
N HIS A 17 21.22 6.72 -3.14
CA HIS A 17 20.19 7.53 -2.49
C HIS A 17 18.89 6.74 -2.32
N SER A 18 18.47 5.99 -3.32
CA SER A 18 17.31 5.08 -3.25
C SER A 18 17.51 3.97 -2.22
N LEU A 19 18.67 3.32 -2.21
CA LEU A 19 19.00 2.28 -1.21
C LEU A 19 18.85 2.82 0.23
N ASN A 20 19.48 3.98 0.49
CA ASN A 20 19.45 4.62 1.79
C ASN A 20 18.05 5.12 2.17
N PHE A 21 17.28 5.62 1.19
CA PHE A 21 15.90 6.06 1.38
C PHE A 21 15.00 4.91 1.86
N TYR A 22 14.99 3.78 1.15
CA TYR A 22 14.12 2.65 1.48
C TYR A 22 14.49 2.03 2.83
N LYS A 23 15.79 1.82 3.10
CA LYS A 23 16.27 1.35 4.40
C LYS A 23 15.84 2.26 5.54
N TYR A 24 16.16 3.54 5.45
CA TYR A 24 15.87 4.49 6.51
C TYR A 24 14.37 4.56 6.83
N TRP A 25 13.53 4.69 5.80
CA TRP A 25 12.09 4.85 6.03
C TRP A 25 11.41 3.56 6.45
N ARG A 26 11.87 2.40 5.98
CA ARG A 26 11.38 1.11 6.47
C ARG A 26 11.64 0.93 7.96
N GLU A 27 12.83 1.32 8.43
CA GLU A 27 13.22 1.26 9.84
C GLU A 27 12.59 2.36 10.70
N ASN A 28 11.93 3.33 10.07
CA ASN A 28 11.19 4.41 10.73
C ASN A 28 9.68 4.30 10.53
N TYR A 29 9.18 3.17 10.03
CA TYR A 29 7.75 2.94 9.85
C TYR A 29 6.98 3.03 11.17
N ARG A 30 5.89 3.79 11.16
CA ARG A 30 4.97 3.97 12.28
C ARG A 30 3.54 4.03 11.76
N TRP A 31 2.69 3.19 12.34
CA TRP A 31 1.25 3.19 12.07
C TRP A 31 0.45 2.80 13.33
N PRO A 32 -0.39 3.70 13.84
CA PRO A 32 -0.51 5.13 13.51
C PRO A 32 0.78 5.95 13.72
N ILE A 33 0.85 7.17 13.18
CA ILE A 33 2.08 8.01 13.20
C ILE A 33 2.54 8.41 14.60
N ASP A 34 1.59 8.56 15.51
CA ASP A 34 1.74 8.87 16.93
C ASP A 34 2.23 7.66 17.75
N ASN A 35 2.41 6.51 17.11
CA ASN A 35 2.86 5.29 17.74
C ASN A 35 4.37 5.07 17.57
N THR A 36 4.95 4.16 18.36
CA THR A 36 6.31 3.69 18.12
C THR A 36 6.33 2.66 16.99
N ARG A 37 7.48 2.49 16.33
CA ARG A 37 7.68 1.42 15.35
C ARG A 37 7.33 0.05 15.93
N LYS A 38 7.89 -0.26 17.12
CA LYS A 38 7.66 -1.52 17.84
C LYS A 38 6.17 -1.82 18.01
N LYS A 39 5.40 -0.88 18.57
CA LYS A 39 3.95 -1.06 18.76
C LYS A 39 3.19 -1.21 17.44
N SER A 40 3.66 -0.54 16.38
CA SER A 40 3.05 -0.63 15.05
C SER A 40 3.22 -2.02 14.44
N GLU A 41 4.45 -2.56 14.48
CA GLU A 41 4.76 -3.89 13.95
C GLU A 41 4.18 -5.01 14.84
N GLU A 42 4.20 -4.89 16.16
CA GLU A 42 3.53 -5.82 17.08
C GLU A 42 2.03 -5.92 16.80
N ARG A 43 1.37 -4.79 16.49
CA ARG A 43 -0.05 -4.79 16.10
C ARG A 43 -0.28 -5.49 14.77
N ILE A 44 0.62 -5.34 13.80
CA ILE A 44 0.57 -6.07 12.53
C ILE A 44 0.75 -7.57 12.78
N ILE A 45 1.73 -7.98 13.59
CA ILE A 45 1.99 -9.37 13.95
C ILE A 45 0.78 -9.99 14.66
N GLY A 46 0.17 -9.27 15.61
CA GLY A 46 -1.04 -9.72 16.30
C GLY A 46 -2.20 -9.95 15.34
N LEU A 47 -2.47 -8.97 14.45
CA LEU A 47 -3.54 -9.08 13.47
C LEU A 47 -3.28 -10.18 12.42
N LEU A 48 -2.02 -10.44 12.05
CA LEU A 48 -1.64 -11.58 11.21
C LEU A 48 -1.95 -12.92 11.88
N LYS A 49 -1.64 -13.08 13.18
CA LYS A 49 -1.99 -14.29 13.93
C LYS A 49 -3.49 -14.53 13.95
N GLU A 50 -4.27 -13.48 14.20
CA GLU A 50 -5.74 -13.55 14.13
C GLU A 50 -6.25 -13.88 12.73
N THR A 51 -5.60 -13.35 11.69
CA THR A 51 -5.93 -13.66 10.30
C THR A 51 -5.72 -15.14 10.00
N THR A 52 -4.59 -15.72 10.42
CA THR A 52 -4.31 -17.15 10.25
C THR A 52 -5.35 -18.04 10.94
N VAL A 53 -5.85 -17.63 12.11
CA VAL A 53 -6.93 -18.36 12.80
C VAL A 53 -8.25 -18.23 12.04
N ALA A 54 -8.61 -17.01 11.64
CA ALA A 54 -9.87 -16.76 10.95
C ALA A 54 -9.94 -17.37 9.54
N LEU A 55 -8.81 -17.50 8.82
CA LEU A 55 -8.76 -18.20 7.53
C LEU A 55 -9.08 -19.70 7.65
N ARG A 56 -8.90 -20.30 8.84
CA ARG A 56 -9.28 -21.71 9.11
C ARG A 56 -10.76 -21.87 9.41
N ASP A 57 -11.43 -20.81 9.86
CA ASP A 57 -12.87 -20.77 10.14
C ASP A 57 -13.47 -19.44 9.66
N LEU A 58 -13.51 -19.28 8.33
CA LEU A 58 -14.06 -18.06 7.70
C LEU A 58 -15.54 -17.88 8.00
N SER A 59 -16.30 -18.97 8.19
CA SER A 59 -17.72 -18.96 8.53
C SER A 59 -18.00 -18.17 9.80
N SER A 60 -17.26 -18.46 10.88
CA SER A 60 -17.51 -17.84 12.18
C SER A 60 -16.73 -16.56 12.37
N LEU A 61 -15.51 -16.48 11.83
CA LEU A 61 -14.55 -15.42 12.16
C LEU A 61 -14.29 -14.43 11.02
N GLY A 62 -14.72 -14.72 9.79
CA GLY A 62 -14.37 -13.93 8.62
C GLY A 62 -14.84 -12.48 8.71
N LYS A 63 -16.10 -12.22 9.10
CA LYS A 63 -16.61 -10.84 9.25
C LYS A 63 -15.86 -10.09 10.35
N THR A 64 -15.70 -10.72 11.52
CA THR A 64 -14.93 -10.17 12.65
C THR A 64 -13.51 -9.78 12.23
N LEU A 65 -12.82 -10.63 11.45
CA LEU A 65 -11.50 -10.33 10.91
C LEU A 65 -11.54 -9.08 10.01
N LEU A 66 -12.45 -9.04 9.03
CA LEU A 66 -12.56 -7.92 8.10
C LEU A 66 -12.85 -6.60 8.82
N GLN A 67 -13.67 -6.63 9.88
CA GLN A 67 -13.94 -5.48 10.75
C GLN A 67 -12.68 -5.01 11.49
N LYS A 68 -11.88 -5.94 12.03
CA LYS A 68 -10.62 -5.63 12.71
C LYS A 68 -9.58 -5.01 11.76
N ILE A 69 -9.43 -5.55 10.56
CA ILE A 69 -8.55 -4.97 9.54
C ILE A 69 -9.04 -3.59 9.11
N HIS A 70 -10.35 -3.43 8.89
CA HIS A 70 -10.95 -2.13 8.59
C HIS A 70 -10.68 -1.10 9.69
N HIS A 71 -10.87 -1.48 10.96
CA HIS A 71 -10.55 -0.64 12.10
C HIS A 71 -9.06 -0.29 12.15
N TRP A 72 -8.17 -1.26 11.93
CA TRP A 72 -6.72 -1.02 11.86
C TRP A 72 -6.34 -0.02 10.76
N LYS A 73 -6.98 -0.08 9.58
CA LYS A 73 -6.67 0.84 8.46
C LYS A 73 -7.30 2.23 8.63
N THR A 74 -8.48 2.32 9.19
CA THR A 74 -9.22 3.60 9.26
C THR A 74 -9.09 4.30 10.61
N GLN A 75 -8.69 3.58 11.66
CA GLN A 75 -8.74 4.00 13.07
C GLN A 75 -10.13 4.51 13.48
N ASN A 76 -11.18 4.03 12.80
CA ASN A 76 -12.57 4.49 12.93
C ASN A 76 -12.75 6.03 12.81
N ARG A 77 -11.87 6.73 12.08
CA ARG A 77 -11.99 8.18 11.87
C ARG A 77 -13.33 8.51 11.21
N GLY A 78 -14.11 9.39 11.82
CA GLY A 78 -15.44 9.77 11.31
C GLY A 78 -16.47 8.65 11.37
N LYS A 79 -16.31 7.67 12.28
CA LYS A 79 -17.21 6.51 12.46
C LYS A 79 -17.32 5.61 11.22
N THR A 80 -16.29 5.60 10.37
CA THR A 80 -16.30 4.81 9.13
C THR A 80 -16.33 3.31 9.37
N THR A 81 -15.67 2.82 10.42
CA THR A 81 -15.72 1.39 10.78
C THR A 81 -17.10 1.00 11.26
N ASP A 82 -17.75 1.84 12.08
CA ASP A 82 -19.09 1.56 12.58
C ASP A 82 -20.09 1.43 11.43
N LYS A 83 -19.99 2.32 10.43
CA LYS A 83 -20.79 2.28 9.19
C LYS A 83 -20.48 1.04 8.35
N TYR A 84 -19.20 0.66 8.25
CA TYR A 84 -18.77 -0.55 7.55
C TYR A 84 -19.34 -1.82 8.19
N ILE A 85 -19.27 -1.93 9.53
CA ILE A 85 -19.84 -3.06 10.29
C ILE A 85 -21.32 -3.24 9.97
N GLN A 86 -22.11 -2.15 10.03
CA GLN A 86 -23.55 -2.20 9.73
C GLN A 86 -23.88 -2.71 8.32
N VAL A 87 -23.01 -2.45 7.34
CA VAL A 87 -23.17 -2.97 5.97
C VAL A 87 -22.70 -4.41 5.89
N LEU A 88 -21.51 -4.71 6.41
CA LEU A 88 -20.90 -6.04 6.32
C LEU A 88 -21.73 -7.10 7.03
N ASP A 89 -22.34 -6.77 8.17
CA ASP A 89 -23.18 -7.71 8.90
C ASP A 89 -24.41 -8.15 8.09
N LYS A 90 -24.94 -7.25 7.25
CA LYS A 90 -26.05 -7.51 6.33
C LYS A 90 -25.62 -8.18 5.02
N ASP A 91 -24.33 -8.21 4.71
CA ASP A 91 -23.81 -8.86 3.52
C ASP A 91 -23.79 -10.39 3.72
N MET A 92 -24.70 -11.08 3.05
CA MET A 92 -24.83 -12.53 3.12
C MET A 92 -23.90 -13.27 2.16
N GLN A 93 -23.25 -12.56 1.22
CA GLN A 93 -22.46 -13.17 0.14
C GLN A 93 -20.95 -13.04 0.35
N ILE A 94 -20.49 -12.09 1.17
CA ILE A 94 -19.06 -11.85 1.38
C ILE A 94 -18.32 -13.11 1.87
N ILE A 95 -18.84 -13.82 2.88
CA ILE A 95 -18.19 -15.03 3.42
C ILE A 95 -18.26 -16.20 2.43
N PRO A 96 -19.44 -16.54 1.85
CA PRO A 96 -19.50 -17.56 0.80
C PRO A 96 -18.57 -17.29 -0.39
N ASN A 97 -18.42 -16.03 -0.80
CA ASN A 97 -17.53 -15.66 -1.89
C ASN A 97 -16.06 -15.82 -1.49
N LEU A 98 -15.67 -15.42 -0.27
CA LEU A 98 -14.32 -15.64 0.24
C LEU A 98 -13.99 -17.13 0.40
N GLN A 99 -14.95 -17.98 0.79
CA GLN A 99 -14.75 -19.42 0.91
C GLN A 99 -14.53 -20.12 -0.44
N LYS A 100 -15.02 -19.53 -1.55
CA LYS A 100 -14.73 -20.02 -2.91
C LYS A 100 -13.31 -19.69 -3.37
N ILE A 101 -12.61 -18.80 -2.66
CA ILE A 101 -11.25 -18.40 -3.00
C ILE A 101 -10.27 -19.37 -2.34
N SER A 102 -9.45 -20.03 -3.15
CA SER A 102 -8.30 -20.79 -2.66
C SER A 102 -7.16 -19.83 -2.33
N PHE A 103 -7.02 -19.45 -1.05
CA PHE A 103 -5.92 -18.60 -0.61
C PHE A 103 -4.58 -19.32 -0.84
N PRO A 104 -3.64 -18.71 -1.59
CA PRO A 104 -2.36 -19.33 -1.87
C PRO A 104 -1.55 -19.47 -0.58
N VAL A 105 -1.06 -20.67 -0.32
CA VAL A 105 -0.22 -21.00 0.84
C VAL A 105 1.25 -20.67 0.56
N SER A 106 1.63 -20.50 -0.71
CA SER A 106 2.99 -20.17 -1.16
C SER A 106 3.01 -19.01 -2.16
N ARG A 107 4.18 -18.35 -2.26
CA ARG A 107 4.47 -17.29 -3.26
C ARG A 107 4.92 -17.94 -4.58
N PRO A 108 4.76 -17.25 -5.74
CA PRO A 108 4.20 -15.91 -5.92
C PRO A 108 2.66 -15.92 -6.03
N ILE A 109 2.03 -14.85 -5.52
CA ILE A 109 0.59 -14.63 -5.68
C ILE A 109 0.33 -14.04 -7.07
N SER A 110 -0.61 -14.61 -7.83
CA SER A 110 -0.94 -14.09 -9.15
C SER A 110 -1.62 -12.72 -9.07
N LEU A 111 -1.30 -11.82 -10.01
CA LEU A 111 -1.91 -10.49 -10.06
C LEU A 111 -3.43 -10.57 -10.24
N GLN A 112 -3.89 -11.54 -11.04
CA GLN A 112 -5.31 -11.78 -11.26
C GLN A 112 -6.03 -12.20 -9.97
N PHE A 113 -5.41 -13.06 -9.16
CA PHE A 113 -5.94 -13.42 -7.84
C PHE A 113 -6.08 -12.18 -6.94
N VAL A 114 -5.07 -11.30 -6.93
CA VAL A 114 -5.13 -10.06 -6.15
C VAL A 114 -6.30 -9.19 -6.60
N LYS A 115 -6.50 -9.02 -7.91
CA LYS A 115 -7.63 -8.26 -8.45
C LYS A 115 -8.97 -8.86 -8.03
N GLU A 116 -9.14 -10.17 -8.19
CA GLU A 116 -10.37 -10.88 -7.83
C GLU A 116 -10.69 -10.73 -6.34
N LEU A 117 -9.67 -10.85 -5.49
CA LEU A 117 -9.86 -10.68 -4.05
C LEU A 117 -10.23 -9.23 -3.69
N ILE A 118 -9.65 -8.22 -4.36
CA ILE A 118 -10.09 -6.81 -4.20
C ILE A 118 -11.56 -6.67 -4.59
N ASP A 119 -11.96 -7.24 -5.72
CA ASP A 119 -13.32 -7.14 -6.24
C ASP A 119 -14.34 -7.79 -5.28
N VAL A 120 -14.01 -8.95 -4.70
CA VAL A 120 -14.84 -9.61 -3.66
C VAL A 120 -14.94 -8.78 -2.38
N LEU A 121 -13.85 -8.13 -1.97
CA LEU A 121 -13.78 -7.34 -0.73
C LEU A 121 -14.39 -5.94 -0.86
N ARG A 122 -14.85 -5.55 -2.06
CA ARG A 122 -15.42 -4.24 -2.32
C ARG A 122 -16.84 -4.10 -1.77
N VAL A 123 -16.93 -3.91 -0.47
CA VAL A 123 -18.18 -3.63 0.25
C VAL A 123 -18.31 -2.11 0.49
N LYS A 124 -19.53 -1.58 0.61
CA LYS A 124 -19.75 -0.15 0.91
C LYS A 124 -18.98 0.24 2.18
N TYR A 125 -18.31 1.39 2.13
CA TYR A 125 -17.35 1.90 3.13
C TYR A 125 -15.96 1.24 3.16
N ALA A 126 -15.72 0.15 2.42
CA ALA A 126 -14.38 -0.35 2.10
C ALA A 126 -13.93 0.21 0.74
N ASN A 127 -13.22 1.34 0.76
CA ASN A 127 -12.60 1.89 -0.44
C ASN A 127 -11.29 1.15 -0.79
N LEU A 128 -10.67 1.47 -1.93
CA LEU A 128 -9.50 0.73 -2.42
C LEU A 128 -8.35 0.62 -1.38
N PRO A 129 -7.96 1.66 -0.62
CA PRO A 129 -6.98 1.51 0.47
C PRO A 129 -7.38 0.52 1.58
N VAL A 130 -8.67 0.38 1.86
CA VAL A 130 -9.18 -0.61 2.82
C VAL A 130 -9.17 -2.01 2.19
N CYS A 131 -9.64 -2.16 0.95
CA CYS A 131 -9.63 -3.45 0.24
C CYS A 131 -8.21 -3.99 0.11
N THR A 132 -7.24 -3.17 -0.30
CA THR A 132 -5.82 -3.58 -0.37
C THR A 132 -5.24 -3.92 1.01
N ALA A 133 -5.67 -3.27 2.09
CA ALA A 133 -5.29 -3.68 3.44
C ALA A 133 -5.86 -5.06 3.81
N GLN A 134 -7.13 -5.33 3.50
CA GLN A 134 -7.76 -6.63 3.72
C GLN A 134 -7.07 -7.74 2.92
N VAL A 135 -6.83 -7.52 1.62
CA VAL A 135 -6.03 -8.41 0.77
C VAL A 135 -4.66 -8.66 1.39
N SER A 136 -3.96 -7.59 1.79
CA SER A 136 -2.64 -7.68 2.39
C SER A 136 -2.62 -8.63 3.59
N PHE A 137 -3.56 -8.51 4.53
CA PHE A 137 -3.63 -9.42 5.69
C PHE A 137 -4.07 -10.84 5.31
N LEU A 138 -5.10 -11.00 4.47
CA LEU A 138 -5.57 -12.32 4.01
C LEU A 138 -4.49 -13.09 3.23
N CYS A 139 -3.57 -12.38 2.59
CA CYS A 139 -2.41 -12.92 1.90
C CYS A 139 -1.14 -12.88 2.77
N ASN A 140 -1.25 -12.90 4.10
CA ASN A 140 -0.13 -12.96 5.03
C ASN A 140 0.96 -11.87 4.79
N ARG A 141 0.52 -10.64 4.52
CA ARG A 141 1.36 -9.47 4.21
C ARG A 141 2.35 -9.72 3.06
N THR A 142 1.95 -10.49 2.06
CA THR A 142 2.72 -10.66 0.80
C THR A 142 2.31 -9.65 -0.28
N VAL A 143 1.14 -9.03 -0.14
CA VAL A 143 0.63 -7.97 -1.03
C VAL A 143 0.74 -6.62 -0.29
N PRO A 144 1.34 -5.58 -0.88
CA PRO A 144 1.44 -4.24 -0.29
C PRO A 144 0.08 -3.53 -0.22
N ILE A 145 0.02 -2.40 0.48
CA ILE A 145 -1.21 -1.61 0.64
C ILE A 145 -1.13 -0.34 -0.22
N LEU A 146 -2.19 -0.06 -0.99
CA LEU A 146 -2.30 1.23 -1.67
C LEU A 146 -2.86 2.28 -0.72
N ASP A 147 -1.99 3.07 -0.09
CA ASP A 147 -2.39 4.30 0.61
C ASP A 147 -2.27 5.53 -0.30
N ARG A 148 -2.86 6.66 0.09
CA ARG A 148 -2.77 7.91 -0.67
C ARG A 148 -1.32 8.36 -0.85
N PHE A 149 -0.47 8.19 0.17
CA PHE A 149 0.92 8.65 0.11
C PHE A 149 1.73 7.81 -0.87
N VAL A 150 1.45 6.50 -0.91
CA VAL A 150 2.06 5.59 -1.88
C VAL A 150 1.61 5.96 -3.29
N ALA A 151 0.30 6.16 -3.50
CA ALA A 151 -0.23 6.57 -4.80
C ALA A 151 0.40 7.88 -5.29
N GLN A 152 0.44 8.91 -4.43
CA GLN A 152 1.00 10.23 -4.77
C GLN A 152 2.50 10.19 -5.06
N PHE A 153 3.25 9.35 -4.32
CA PHE A 153 4.69 9.19 -4.54
C PHE A 153 4.96 8.60 -5.93
N PHE A 154 4.30 7.50 -6.27
CA PHE A 154 4.47 6.83 -7.57
C PHE A 154 3.81 7.60 -8.73
N SER A 155 2.78 8.40 -8.48
CA SER A 155 2.25 9.34 -9.49
C SER A 155 3.07 10.62 -9.63
N ARG A 156 4.12 10.78 -8.82
CA ARG A 156 4.93 12.00 -8.67
C ARG A 156 4.07 13.25 -8.48
N THR A 157 2.93 13.10 -7.81
CA THR A 157 1.99 14.19 -7.48
C THR A 157 2.33 14.72 -6.09
N VAL A 158 3.44 15.47 -6.03
CA VAL A 158 4.06 15.98 -4.80
C VAL A 158 4.53 17.43 -4.99
N SER A 159 4.84 18.11 -3.89
CA SER A 159 5.46 19.43 -3.91
C SER A 159 6.83 19.38 -4.60
N PRO A 160 7.18 20.35 -5.45
CA PRO A 160 8.56 20.54 -5.91
C PRO A 160 9.57 20.75 -4.78
N GLU A 161 9.12 21.22 -3.61
CA GLU A 161 9.97 21.36 -2.43
C GLU A 161 10.56 20.04 -1.94
N ILE A 162 9.98 18.90 -2.33
CA ILE A 162 10.52 17.58 -2.04
C ILE A 162 11.96 17.44 -2.56
N LEU A 163 12.30 18.12 -3.65
CA LEU A 163 13.65 18.11 -4.24
C LEU A 163 14.68 18.88 -3.40
N ARG A 164 14.22 19.67 -2.42
CA ARG A 164 15.08 20.35 -1.44
C ARG A 164 15.25 19.54 -0.15
N PHE A 165 14.71 18.32 -0.08
CA PHE A 165 14.88 17.47 1.08
C PHE A 165 16.35 17.07 1.22
N THR A 166 16.97 17.43 2.33
CA THR A 166 18.45 17.37 2.46
C THR A 166 18.98 16.01 2.87
N ARG A 167 18.12 15.09 3.33
CA ARG A 167 18.58 13.77 3.82
C ARG A 167 18.90 12.80 2.68
N PHE A 168 18.18 12.89 1.56
CA PHE A 168 18.37 12.06 0.38
C PHE A 168 18.18 12.92 -0.86
N ASP A 169 18.92 12.65 -1.94
CA ASP A 169 18.64 13.28 -3.23
C ASP A 169 17.34 12.70 -3.79
N MET A 170 16.25 13.44 -3.59
CA MET A 170 14.93 13.02 -4.05
C MET A 170 14.79 13.04 -5.58
N ARG A 171 15.67 13.73 -6.33
CA ARG A 171 15.69 13.62 -7.80
C ARG A 171 16.10 12.22 -8.20
N GLU A 172 17.14 11.69 -7.57
CA GLU A 172 17.57 10.31 -7.82
C GLU A 172 16.53 9.30 -7.38
N VAL A 173 16.00 9.45 -6.16
CA VAL A 173 14.95 8.53 -5.65
C VAL A 173 13.75 8.47 -6.58
N LEU A 174 13.31 9.62 -7.10
CA LEU A 174 12.17 9.66 -8.01
C LEU A 174 12.52 9.22 -9.44
N ARG A 175 13.77 9.40 -9.89
CA ARG A 175 14.25 8.91 -11.19
C ARG A 175 14.27 7.38 -11.24
N ASP A 176 14.58 6.74 -10.12
CA ASP A 176 14.71 5.28 -10.01
C ASP A 176 13.37 4.54 -9.95
N ILE A 177 12.24 5.26 -9.88
CA ILE A 177 10.90 4.66 -9.94
C ILE A 177 10.22 4.93 -11.27
N THR A 178 9.44 3.95 -11.73
CA THR A 178 8.52 4.12 -12.85
C THR A 178 7.29 4.93 -12.41
N PRO A 179 6.96 6.07 -13.06
CA PRO A 179 5.74 6.81 -12.76
C PRO A 179 4.49 5.99 -13.04
N ILE A 180 3.52 6.05 -12.13
CA ILE A 180 2.23 5.36 -12.26
C ILE A 180 1.11 6.39 -12.15
N SER A 181 0.34 6.55 -13.22
CA SER A 181 -0.68 7.59 -13.39
C SER A 181 -1.96 7.34 -12.59
N PHE A 182 -1.83 7.17 -11.27
CA PHE A 182 -2.98 7.14 -10.36
C PHE A 182 -3.78 8.43 -10.46
N VAL A 183 -5.10 8.30 -10.47
CA VAL A 183 -6.00 9.46 -10.42
C VAL A 183 -6.08 9.95 -8.99
N ILE A 184 -5.58 11.16 -8.76
CA ILE A 184 -5.63 11.89 -7.49
C ILE A 184 -6.64 13.03 -7.65
N GLU A 185 -7.55 13.20 -6.69
CA GLU A 185 -8.58 14.23 -6.68
C GLU A 185 -8.52 15.07 -5.40
N ASP A 186 -9.09 16.27 -5.43
CA ASP A 186 -9.35 17.04 -4.21
C ASP A 186 -10.48 16.36 -3.41
N ASP A 187 -10.41 16.40 -2.08
CA ASP A 187 -11.46 15.82 -1.24
C ASP A 187 -12.77 16.64 -1.24
N GLY A 188 -12.81 17.75 -1.96
CA GLY A 188 -13.95 18.66 -2.13
C GLY A 188 -14.12 19.60 -0.94
N THR A 189 -13.18 19.58 0.03
CA THR A 189 -13.30 20.40 1.24
C THR A 189 -12.64 21.76 1.10
N HIS A 190 -11.97 22.03 -0.04
CA HIS A 190 -11.13 23.22 -0.27
C HIS A 190 -10.01 23.39 0.79
N LYS A 191 -9.73 22.35 1.59
CA LYS A 191 -8.67 22.35 2.63
C LYS A 191 -7.35 21.78 2.12
N CYS A 192 -7.15 21.74 0.81
CA CYS A 192 -5.91 21.26 0.19
C CYS A 192 -5.53 19.83 0.59
N ARG A 193 -6.46 18.89 0.44
CA ARG A 193 -6.29 17.49 0.86
C ARG A 193 -6.48 16.55 -0.35
N PRO A 194 -5.42 16.36 -1.15
CA PRO A 194 -5.49 15.40 -2.23
C PRO A 194 -5.71 14.00 -1.66
N ARG A 195 -6.50 13.22 -2.40
CA ARG A 195 -6.83 11.84 -2.08
C ARG A 195 -6.82 10.98 -3.34
N LEU A 196 -6.62 9.68 -3.16
CA LEU A 196 -6.81 8.73 -4.24
C LEU A 196 -8.29 8.72 -4.68
N ALA A 197 -8.55 8.87 -5.98
CA ALA A 197 -9.89 8.87 -6.53
C ALA A 197 -10.47 7.45 -6.54
N VAL A 198 -11.34 7.15 -5.58
CA VAL A 198 -11.85 5.78 -5.34
C VAL A 198 -13.36 5.72 -5.11
N TYR A 199 -14.03 6.86 -5.17
CA TYR A 199 -15.47 6.97 -4.87
C TYR A 199 -16.33 6.83 -6.12
N GLN A 200 -15.84 7.28 -7.27
CA GLN A 200 -16.46 7.00 -8.57
C GLN A 200 -15.99 5.63 -9.09
N GLN A 201 -16.92 4.85 -9.63
CA GLN A 201 -16.66 3.49 -10.11
C GLN A 201 -15.50 3.45 -11.12
N GLN A 202 -15.54 4.33 -12.13
CA GLN A 202 -14.51 4.40 -13.17
C GLN A 202 -13.12 4.66 -12.60
N ASN A 203 -12.99 5.64 -11.69
CA ASN A 203 -11.70 5.98 -11.06
C ASN A 203 -11.23 4.86 -10.12
N TYR A 204 -12.16 4.20 -9.42
CA TYR A 204 -11.83 3.03 -8.61
C TYR A 204 -11.25 1.92 -9.47
N ASP A 205 -11.91 1.55 -10.56
CA ASP A 205 -11.49 0.43 -11.42
C ASP A 205 -10.13 0.73 -12.07
N HIS A 206 -9.95 1.96 -12.56
CA HIS A 206 -8.66 2.45 -13.07
C HIS A 206 -7.54 2.36 -12.02
N ASN A 207 -7.76 2.92 -10.83
CA ASN A 207 -6.74 2.90 -9.76
C ASN A 207 -6.50 1.48 -9.21
N ARG A 208 -7.50 0.60 -9.20
CA ARG A 208 -7.34 -0.83 -8.87
C ARG A 208 -6.44 -1.50 -9.90
N ASP A 209 -6.69 -1.30 -11.19
CA ASP A 209 -5.92 -1.95 -12.24
C ASP A 209 -4.48 -1.43 -12.28
N LEU A 210 -4.26 -0.12 -12.04
CA LEU A 210 -2.92 0.43 -11.84
C LEU A 210 -2.22 -0.14 -10.60
N PHE A 211 -2.94 -0.30 -9.49
CA PHE A 211 -2.39 -0.96 -8.31
C PHE A 211 -1.88 -2.36 -8.66
N VAL A 212 -2.76 -3.18 -9.23
CA VAL A 212 -2.49 -4.60 -9.48
C VAL A 212 -1.45 -4.81 -10.57
N PHE A 213 -1.58 -4.14 -11.71
CA PHE A 213 -0.81 -4.46 -12.90
C PHE A 213 0.38 -3.51 -13.15
N LYS A 214 0.52 -2.45 -12.36
CA LYS A 214 1.67 -1.52 -12.47
C LYS A 214 2.42 -1.37 -11.14
N LEU A 215 1.74 -1.02 -10.05
CA LEU A 215 2.42 -0.76 -8.77
C LEU A 215 2.95 -2.04 -8.12
N LEU A 216 2.20 -3.14 -8.12
CA LEU A 216 2.68 -4.41 -7.56
C LEU A 216 3.96 -4.91 -8.26
N PRO A 217 4.03 -4.98 -9.60
CA PRO A 217 5.29 -5.28 -10.30
C PRO A 217 6.43 -4.33 -9.95
N GLU A 218 6.17 -3.02 -9.92
CA GLU A 218 7.19 -2.01 -9.61
C GLU A 218 7.77 -2.20 -8.21
N LEU A 219 6.92 -2.39 -7.20
CA LEU A 219 7.37 -2.64 -5.82
C LEU A 219 8.16 -3.94 -5.68
N ASN A 220 7.79 -4.99 -6.43
CA ASN A 220 8.56 -6.23 -6.48
C ASN A 220 9.93 -6.00 -7.13
N SER A 221 10.00 -5.26 -8.24
CA SER A 221 11.27 -4.94 -8.92
C SER A 221 12.21 -4.13 -8.03
N ILE A 222 11.69 -3.13 -7.30
CA ILE A 222 12.46 -2.37 -6.32
C ILE A 222 12.97 -3.27 -5.19
N ALA A 223 12.13 -4.17 -4.67
CA ALA A 223 12.54 -5.11 -3.62
C ALA A 223 13.64 -6.08 -4.11
N GLU A 224 13.51 -6.60 -5.33
CA GLU A 224 14.52 -7.45 -5.96
C GLU A 224 15.84 -6.69 -6.17
N ALA A 225 15.79 -5.44 -6.63
CA ALA A 225 16.98 -4.61 -6.79
C ALA A 225 17.68 -4.34 -5.45
N LEU A 226 16.93 -4.05 -4.39
CA LEU A 226 17.46 -3.90 -3.02
C LEU A 226 18.16 -5.20 -2.56
N SER A 227 17.54 -6.36 -2.78
CA SER A 227 18.12 -7.66 -2.41
C SER A 227 19.36 -8.00 -3.24
N ASN A 228 19.35 -7.72 -4.55
CA ASN A 228 20.50 -7.92 -5.43
C ASN A 228 21.69 -7.03 -5.03
N GLN A 229 21.41 -5.84 -4.49
CA GLN A 229 22.41 -4.92 -3.94
C GLN A 229 22.69 -5.17 -2.45
N GLN A 230 22.24 -6.31 -1.91
CA GLN A 230 22.49 -6.78 -0.53
C GLN A 230 22.04 -5.78 0.56
N VAL A 231 21.01 -4.98 0.27
CA VAL A 231 20.44 -4.04 1.24
C VAL A 231 19.45 -4.77 2.14
N THR A 232 19.73 -4.73 3.43
CA THR A 232 18.82 -5.23 4.48
C THR A 232 18.37 -4.10 5.39
N TYR A 233 17.24 -4.32 6.06
CA TYR A 233 16.75 -3.48 7.15
C TYR A 233 16.71 -4.28 8.45
N GLN A 234 16.80 -3.59 9.59
CA GLN A 234 16.68 -4.21 10.91
C GLN A 234 15.21 -4.29 11.32
N ASP A 235 14.69 -5.46 11.67
CA ASP A 235 13.34 -5.60 12.23
C ASP A 235 13.22 -5.05 13.67
N ILE A 236 12.05 -5.18 14.31
CA ILE A 236 11.84 -4.70 15.69
C ILE A 236 12.57 -5.51 16.77
N TYR A 237 13.18 -6.63 16.40
CA TYR A 237 14.01 -7.46 17.26
C TYR A 237 15.51 -7.25 16.99
N GLY A 238 15.86 -6.43 15.99
CA GLY A 238 17.24 -6.16 15.61
C GLY A 238 17.82 -7.22 14.68
N GLU A 239 16.97 -8.03 14.05
CA GLU A 239 17.40 -9.02 13.08
C GLU A 239 17.39 -8.43 11.66
N PRO A 240 18.43 -8.65 10.84
CA PRO A 240 18.45 -8.21 9.46
C PRO A 240 17.40 -8.99 8.64
N LYS A 241 16.64 -8.27 7.82
CA LYS A 241 15.65 -8.82 6.89
C LYS A 241 15.87 -8.29 5.48
N GLU A 242 15.61 -9.16 4.52
CA GLU A 242 15.50 -8.80 3.10
C GLU A 242 14.23 -8.00 2.84
N PHE A 243 14.26 -7.17 1.80
CA PHE A 243 13.10 -6.40 1.39
C PHE A 243 12.08 -7.27 0.67
N THR A 244 10.82 -7.06 1.01
CA THR A 244 9.67 -7.46 0.18
C THR A 244 8.99 -6.22 -0.39
N SER A 245 8.10 -6.38 -1.36
CA SER A 245 7.29 -5.27 -1.88
C SER A 245 6.45 -4.57 -0.80
N VAL A 246 6.08 -5.29 0.26
CA VAL A 246 5.43 -4.70 1.44
C VAL A 246 6.37 -3.78 2.21
N ASP A 247 7.65 -4.11 2.30
CA ASP A 247 8.63 -3.27 3.00
C ASP A 247 8.95 -2.00 2.21
N VAL A 248 8.99 -2.11 0.88
CA VAL A 248 9.10 -0.94 -0.03
C VAL A 248 7.89 -0.01 0.14
N GLU A 249 6.67 -0.57 0.14
CA GLU A 249 5.45 0.20 0.41
C GLU A 249 5.49 0.89 1.77
N MET A 250 5.85 0.16 2.83
CA MET A 250 5.94 0.69 4.18
C MET A 250 6.97 1.84 4.28
N ALA A 251 8.09 1.76 3.56
CA ALA A 251 9.06 2.86 3.50
C ALA A 251 8.46 4.12 2.86
N VAL A 252 7.83 3.99 1.69
CA VAL A 252 7.16 5.13 1.02
C VAL A 252 6.05 5.71 1.90
N PHE A 253 5.26 4.85 2.53
CA PHE A 253 4.21 5.26 3.45
C PHE A 253 4.78 6.01 4.67
N ALA A 254 5.86 5.52 5.27
CA ALA A 254 6.52 6.18 6.41
C ALA A 254 7.05 7.56 6.02
N PHE A 255 7.70 7.68 4.86
CA PHE A 255 8.15 8.95 4.31
C PHE A 255 6.98 9.93 4.14
N GLY A 256 5.91 9.52 3.45
CA GLY A 256 4.78 10.40 3.16
C GLY A 256 4.01 10.83 4.41
N THR A 257 3.81 9.90 5.36
CA THR A 257 3.13 10.22 6.61
C THR A 257 3.92 11.19 7.50
N GLN A 258 5.26 11.11 7.52
CA GLN A 258 6.13 11.95 8.33
C GLN A 258 6.51 13.26 7.63
N ASN A 259 6.34 13.34 6.31
CA ASN A 259 6.63 14.53 5.50
C ASN A 259 5.40 15.02 4.74
N ARG A 260 4.22 15.01 5.41
CA ARG A 260 2.92 15.28 4.78
C ARG A 260 2.85 16.57 3.96
N ARG A 261 3.64 17.57 4.32
CA ARG A 261 3.71 18.85 3.59
C ARG A 261 3.97 18.62 2.10
N TYR A 262 4.86 17.70 1.73
CA TYR A 262 5.17 17.44 0.32
C TYR A 262 4.02 16.75 -0.44
N PHE A 263 3.00 16.26 0.27
CA PHE A 263 1.89 15.48 -0.28
C PHE A 263 0.54 16.21 -0.16
N GLN A 264 0.53 17.46 0.30
CA GLN A 264 -0.66 18.30 0.33
C GLN A 264 -0.81 19.06 -0.99
N CYS A 265 -2.02 19.57 -1.27
CA CYS A 265 -2.29 20.35 -2.48
C CYS A 265 -1.48 21.66 -2.45
N TRP A 266 -0.81 21.97 -3.56
CA TRP A 266 -0.17 23.27 -3.84
C TRP A 266 -0.87 24.01 -5.00
N TYR A 267 -2.20 23.87 -5.07
CA TYR A 267 -3.05 24.23 -6.21
C TYR A 267 -3.40 25.73 -6.24
N GLU A 268 -2.41 26.62 -6.14
CA GLU A 268 -2.56 27.85 -6.94
C GLU A 268 -2.43 27.53 -8.44
N ARG A 269 -1.86 26.36 -8.82
CA ARG A 269 -1.81 25.86 -10.21
C ARG A 269 -1.72 24.31 -10.31
N GLN A 270 -2.86 23.60 -10.34
CA GLN A 270 -2.98 22.16 -10.70
C GLN A 270 -2.10 21.15 -9.89
N PRO A 271 -2.33 19.81 -9.99
CA PRO A 271 -1.39 18.85 -9.42
C PRO A 271 -0.08 19.00 -10.18
N THR A 272 1.00 19.42 -9.51
CA THR A 272 2.32 19.45 -10.14
C THR A 272 2.78 18.01 -10.35
N HIS A 273 2.67 17.52 -11.58
CA HIS A 273 3.44 16.37 -12.01
C HIS A 273 4.90 16.80 -12.10
N LEU A 274 5.80 16.09 -11.42
CA LEU A 274 7.23 16.35 -11.57
C LEU A 274 7.75 15.71 -12.86
N ASP A 275 7.99 16.54 -13.86
CA ASP A 275 8.82 16.21 -15.01
C ASP A 275 10.29 16.22 -14.52
N LEU A 276 10.90 15.03 -14.48
CA LEU A 276 12.29 14.81 -14.07
C LEU A 276 13.16 14.49 -15.29
#